data_AF-U7QPJ6-F1
#
_entry.id   AF-U7QPJ6-F1
#
_cell.length_a   1.000
_cell.length_b   1.000
_cell.length_c   1.000
_cell.angle_alpha   90.00
_cell.angle_beta   90.00
_cell.angle_gamma   90.00
#
_symmetry.space_group_name_H-M   'P 1'
#
loop_
_entity.id
_entity.type
_entity.pdbx_description
1 polymer ?
#
loop_
_entity_poly.entity_id
_entity_poly.type
_entity_poly.pdbx_seq_one_letter_code
_entity_poly.pdbx_strand_id
1 'polypeptide(L)' 'MVQFASNLLTADEFIIKYGDRDRCELIDGELIEMEPTGPHEQVSAAEFA' A
#
# COMPACT_ATOMS: atom_id res chain seq x y z
N MET A 1 18.83 6.24 -2.73
CA MET A 1 18.58 6.61 -1.32
C MET A 1 17.10 6.92 -1.21
N VAL A 2 16.30 6.02 -0.64
CA VAL A 2 14.90 6.34 -0.29
C VAL A 2 14.95 6.98 1.08
N GLN A 3 14.58 8.26 1.16
CA GLN A 3 14.44 8.96 2.43
C GLN A 3 13.15 8.46 3.10
N PHE A 4 13.29 7.57 4.09
CA PHE A 4 12.21 7.34 5.06
C PHE A 4 12.19 8.57 5.97
N ALA A 5 11.34 9.54 5.61
CA ALA A 5 11.05 10.64 6.52
C ALA A 5 10.59 10.03 7.84
N SER A 6 11.29 10.35 8.93
CA SER A 6 11.09 9.81 10.28
C SER A 6 9.77 10.26 10.93
N ASN A 7 8.76 10.60 10.13
CA ASN A 7 7.40 10.89 10.55
C ASN A 7 6.59 9.61 10.33
N LEU A 8 6.43 8.84 11.41
CA LEU A 8 5.46 7.75 11.43
C LEU A 8 4.10 8.31 10.99
N LEU A 9 3.58 7.79 9.89
CA LEU A 9 2.29 8.18 9.35
C LEU A 9 1.20 7.61 10.27
N THR A 10 0.29 8.47 10.71
CA THR A 10 -0.89 8.02 11.46
C THR A 10 -1.93 7.42 10.52
N ALA A 11 -2.80 6.55 11.05
CA ALA A 11 -3.87 5.93 10.26
C ALA A 11 -4.81 6.97 9.62
N ASP A 12 -5.15 8.04 10.33
CA ASP A 12 -5.94 9.15 9.79
C ASP A 12 -5.26 9.84 8.61
N GLU A 13 -3.98 10.17 8.73
CA GLU A 13 -3.21 10.77 7.63
C GLU A 13 -3.08 9.84 6.44
N PHE A 14 -2.94 8.54 6.69
CA PHE A 14 -2.90 7.52 5.65
C PHE A 14 -4.22 7.50 4.87
N ILE A 15 -5.36 7.44 5.56
CA ILE A 15 -6.67 7.40 4.92
C ILE A 15 -6.92 8.68 4.10
N ILE A 16 -6.61 9.85 4.66
CA ILE A 16 -6.85 11.14 3.98
C ILE A 16 -5.99 11.29 2.72
N LYS A 17 -4.72 10.84 2.74
CA LYS A 17 -3.76 11.08 1.65
C LYS A 17 -3.65 9.91 0.67
N TYR A 18 -3.86 8.70 1.14
CA TYR A 18 -3.57 7.45 0.42
C TYR A 18 -4.76 6.47 0.39
N GLY A 19 -5.90 6.79 1.00
CA GLY A 19 -7.07 5.91 1.04
C GLY A 19 -7.64 5.54 -0.34
N ASP A 20 -7.47 6.41 -1.34
CA ASP A 20 -7.88 6.15 -2.73
C ASP A 20 -6.80 5.43 -3.57
N ARG A 21 -5.65 5.08 -2.97
CA ARG A 21 -4.58 4.36 -3.66
C ARG A 21 -4.64 2.88 -3.29
N ASP A 22 -5.10 2.06 -4.23
CA ASP A 22 -5.18 0.60 -4.07
C ASP A 22 -3.81 -0.11 -3.88
N ARG A 23 -2.70 0.62 -4.05
CA ARG A 23 -1.33 0.09 -4.03
C ARG A 23 -0.46 0.69 -2.92
N CYS A 24 -1.09 1.14 -1.85
CA CYS A 24 -0.41 1.69 -0.69
C CYS A 24 -0.90 0.98 0.57
N GLU A 25 0.03 0.57 1.43
CA GLU A 25 -0.27 -0.02 2.74
C GLU A 25 0.41 0.78 3.85
N LEU A 26 -0.20 0.82 5.02
CA LEU A 26 0.38 1.38 6.23
C LEU A 26 0.77 0.24 7.18
N ILE A 27 2.06 0.05 7.42
CA ILE A 27 2.60 -1.00 8.28
C ILE A 27 3.47 -0.36 9.35
N ASP A 28 3.12 -0.53 10.64
CA ASP A 28 3.85 0.04 11.78
C ASP A 28 4.11 1.56 11.70
N GLY A 29 3.23 2.29 11.00
CA GLY A 29 3.37 3.74 10.76
C GLY A 29 4.26 4.09 9.56
N GLU A 30 4.69 3.10 8.78
CA GLU A 30 5.43 3.30 7.54
C GLU A 30 4.51 3.09 6.33
N LEU A 31 4.59 4.01 5.37
CA LEU A 31 3.90 3.87 4.10
C LEU A 31 4.71 2.94 3.19
N ILE A 32 4.13 1.81 2.85
CA ILE A 32 4.70 0.84 1.91
C ILE A 32 3.95 0.97 0.58
N GLU A 33 4.67 1.42 -0.45
CA GLU A 33 4.15 1.40 -1.82
C GLU A 33 4.34 -0.01 -2.39
N MET A 34 3.23 -0.64 -2.77
CA MET A 34 3.26 -1.95 -3.40
C MET A 34 3.47 -1.78 -4.90
N GLU A 35 4.62 -2.23 -5.38
CA GLU A 35 4.81 -2.44 -6.81
C GLU A 35 4.10 -3.73 -7.24
N PRO A 36 3.43 -3.75 -8.40
CA PRO A 36 2.81 -4.97 -8.90
C PRO A 36 3.90 -6.02 -9.12
N THR A 37 3.93 -7.05 -8.28
CA THR A 37 4.89 -8.16 -8.40
C THR A 37 4.54 -9.12 -9.55
N GLY A 38 3.65 -8.70 -10.46
CA GLY A 38 3.18 -9.46 -11.62
C GLY A 38 2.23 -10.59 -11.22
N PRO A 39 2.53 -11.87 -11.49
CA PRO A 39 1.60 -13.00 -11.41
C PRO A 39 0.89 -13.23 -10.06
N HIS A 40 1.25 -12.53 -8.98
CA HIS A 40 0.50 -12.56 -7.71
C HIS A 40 -0.89 -11.89 -7.83
N GLU A 41 -1.13 -11.01 -8.81
CA GLU A 41 -2.48 -10.49 -9.13
C GLU A 41 -3.39 -11.55 -9.79
N GLN A 42 -2.84 -12.63 -10.36
CA GLN A 42 -3.65 -13.64 -11.05
C GLN A 42 -4.45 -14.53 -10.10
N VAL A 43 -4.21 -14.44 -8.78
CA VAL A 43 -4.94 -15.24 -7.78
C VAL A 43 -6.29 -14.62 -7.42
N SER A 44 -6.47 -13.30 -7.59
CA SER A 44 -7.77 -12.64 -7.34
C SER A 44 -8.76 -12.79 -8.50
N ALA A 45 -8.30 -13.15 -9.69
CA ALA A 45 -9.14 -13.34 -10.87
C ALA A 45 -9.75 -14.75 -10.98
N ALA A 46 -9.40 -15.67 -10.08
CA ALA A 46 -9.70 -17.10 -10.24
C ALA A 46 -11.01 -17.57 -9.55
N GLU A 47 -11.82 -16.70 -8.94
CA GLU A 47 -13.01 -17.12 -8.17
C GLU A 47 -14.35 -16.68 -8.75
N PHE A 48 -14.50 -16.50 -10.08
CA PHE A 48 -15.84 -16.35 -10.69
C PHE A 48 -15.93 -16.87 -12.14
N ALA A 49 -15.58 -18.14 -12.39
CA ALA A 49 -15.94 -18.84 -13.63
C ALA A 49 -16.51 -20.24 -13.34
#